data_AF-A0A7W7I6Q0-F1
#
_entry.id   AF-A0A7W7I6Q0-F1
#
_cell.length_a   1.000
_cell.length_b   1.000
_cell.length_c   1.000
_cell.angle_alpha   90.00
_cell.angle_beta   90.00
_cell.angle_gamma   90.00
#
_symmetry.space_group_name_H-M   'P 1'
#
loop_
_entity.id
_entity.type
_entity.pdbx_description
1 polymer ?
#
loop_
_entity_poly.entity_id
_entity_poly.type
_entity_poly.pdbx_seq_one_letter_code
_entity_poly.pdbx_strand_id
1 'polypeptide(L)'
;MAQDVIYARVSPALKEATDAYATRQGVTLTAAVTDLLERGLVAASDNRSVDQLDARLRTAEAQLATLAAFAERADHRIGDCPKCGKEITGRDLLAVGSCPHCGRALSELIVPSNPKNTLDQREALMLVGALGAVLAVAYLASKK
;
A
#
# COMPACT_ATOMS: atom_id res chain seq x y z
N MET A 1 -39.83 -25.43 -22.95
CA MET A 1 -38.95 -25.28 -21.77
C MET A 1 -37.72 -26.13 -22.04
N ALA A 2 -36.54 -25.51 -22.17
CA ALA A 2 -35.30 -26.26 -22.34
C ALA A 2 -34.86 -26.79 -20.97
N GLN A 3 -34.51 -28.07 -20.89
CA GLN A 3 -33.96 -28.70 -19.69
C GLN A 3 -32.52 -29.10 -20.01
N ASP A 4 -31.58 -28.54 -19.26
CA ASP A 4 -30.18 -28.93 -19.34
C ASP A 4 -29.90 -30.06 -18.34
N VAL A 5 -29.23 -31.12 -18.79
CA VAL A 5 -28.93 -32.30 -17.98
C VAL A 5 -27.44 -32.30 -17.61
N ILE A 6 -27.15 -32.39 -16.32
CA ILE A 6 -25.79 -32.46 -15.79
C ILE A 6 -25.50 -33.91 -15.36
N TYR A 7 -24.47 -34.52 -15.94
CA TYR A 7 -23.96 -35.82 -15.49
C TYR A 7 -22.73 -35.63 -14.61
N ALA A 8 -22.78 -36.14 -13.38
CA ALA A 8 -21.67 -36.08 -12.43
C ALA A 8 -21.42 -37.45 -11.79
N ARG A 9 -20.15 -37.77 -11.56
CA ARG A 9 -19.77 -38.91 -10.71
C ARG A 9 -19.75 -38.44 -9.27
N VAL A 10 -20.49 -39.11 -8.41
CA VAL A 10 -20.55 -38.82 -6.97
C VAL A 10 -20.06 -40.01 -6.16
N SER A 11 -19.54 -39.75 -4.97
CA SER A 11 -19.17 -40.83 -4.05
C SER A 11 -20.42 -41.58 -3.58
N PRO A 12 -20.29 -42.88 -3.20
CA PRO A 12 -21.41 -43.64 -2.64
C PRO A 12 -22.02 -42.95 -1.41
N ALA A 13 -21.17 -42.40 -0.54
CA ALA A 13 -21.60 -41.67 0.66
C ALA A 13 -22.45 -40.44 0.34
N LEU A 14 -22.09 -39.67 -0.71
CA LEU A 14 -22.87 -38.48 -1.09
C LEU A 14 -24.22 -38.88 -1.68
N LYS A 15 -24.27 -39.94 -2.49
CA LYS A 15 -25.52 -40.49 -3.01
C LYS A 15 -26.45 -40.92 -1.86
N GLU A 16 -25.93 -41.71 -0.92
CA GLU A 16 -26.69 -42.19 0.23
C GLU A 16 -27.23 -41.04 1.11
N ALA A 17 -26.40 -40.02 1.37
CA ALA A 17 -26.83 -38.83 2.11
C ALA A 17 -27.96 -38.06 1.40
N THR A 18 -27.89 -37.98 0.07
CA THR A 18 -28.91 -37.30 -0.76
C THR A 18 -30.20 -38.12 -0.83
N ASP A 19 -30.12 -39.44 -0.97
CA ASP A 19 -31.27 -40.35 -0.93
C ASP A 19 -31.99 -40.26 0.43
N ALA A 20 -31.23 -40.23 1.53
CA ALA A 20 -31.77 -40.03 2.87
C ALA A 20 -32.42 -38.64 3.04
N TYR A 21 -31.85 -37.60 2.43
CA TYR A 21 -32.46 -36.26 2.41
C TYR A 21 -33.78 -36.25 1.63
N ALA A 22 -33.78 -36.81 0.41
CA ALA A 22 -34.96 -36.91 -0.44
C ALA A 22 -36.11 -37.65 0.26
N THR A 23 -35.79 -38.77 0.91
CA THR A 23 -36.75 -39.57 1.70
C THR A 23 -37.34 -38.78 2.86
N ARG A 24 -36.50 -38.08 3.64
CA ARG A 24 -36.95 -37.27 4.78
C ARG A 24 -37.84 -36.11 4.37
N GLN A 25 -37.57 -35.50 3.22
CA GLN A 25 -38.34 -34.37 2.71
C GLN A 25 -39.54 -34.78 1.85
N GLY A 26 -39.70 -36.08 1.54
CA GLY A 26 -40.78 -36.57 0.68
C GLY A 26 -40.69 -36.09 -0.77
N VAL A 27 -39.47 -35.82 -1.27
CA VAL A 27 -39.22 -35.31 -2.63
C VAL A 27 -38.45 -36.32 -3.48
N THR A 28 -38.40 -36.09 -4.79
CA THR A 28 -37.59 -36.91 -5.70
C THR A 28 -36.10 -36.64 -5.50
N LEU A 29 -35.26 -37.62 -5.85
CA LEU A 29 -33.80 -37.46 -5.78
C LEU A 29 -33.32 -36.23 -6.58
N THR A 30 -33.89 -36.00 -7.76
CA THR A 30 -33.56 -34.82 -8.58
C THR A 30 -33.89 -33.52 -7.87
N ALA A 31 -35.09 -33.40 -7.28
CA ALA A 31 -35.48 -32.21 -6.54
C ALA A 31 -34.59 -31.98 -5.31
N ALA A 32 -34.24 -33.06 -4.60
CA ALA A 32 -33.29 -33.00 -3.49
C ALA A 32 -31.90 -32.51 -3.91
N VAL A 33 -31.36 -33.03 -5.02
CA VAL A 33 -30.06 -32.58 -5.56
C VAL A 33 -30.12 -31.11 -5.94
N THR A 34 -31.17 -30.67 -6.64
CA THR A 34 -31.33 -29.26 -7.03
C THR A 34 -31.39 -28.34 -5.81
N ASP A 35 -32.20 -28.67 -4.80
CA ASP A 35 -32.32 -27.87 -3.57
C ASP A 35 -31.00 -27.81 -2.78
N LEU A 36 -30.28 -28.93 -2.64
CA LEU A 36 -28.98 -28.96 -1.97
C LEU A 36 -27.91 -28.17 -2.75
N LEU A 37 -27.91 -28.25 -4.07
CA LEU A 37 -26.99 -27.47 -4.91
C LEU A 37 -27.29 -25.98 -4.84
N GLU A 38 -28.56 -25.58 -4.89
CA GLU A 38 -28.95 -24.18 -4.78
C GLU A 38 -28.52 -23.60 -3.42
N ARG A 39 -28.83 -24.28 -2.32
CA ARG A 39 -28.40 -23.86 -0.97
C ARG A 39 -26.89 -23.86 -0.83
N GLY A 40 -26.21 -24.87 -1.37
CA GLY A 40 -24.75 -24.97 -1.35
C GLY A 40 -24.08 -23.85 -2.14
N LEU A 41 -24.65 -23.47 -3.28
CA LEU A 41 -24.18 -22.35 -4.09
C LEU A 41 -24.39 -21.01 -3.39
N VAL A 42 -25.56 -20.80 -2.77
CA VAL A 42 -25.82 -19.61 -1.96
C VAL A 42 -24.79 -19.51 -0.83
N ALA A 43 -24.65 -20.57 -0.02
CA ALA A 43 -23.69 -20.60 1.09
C ALA A 43 -22.23 -20.41 0.62
N ALA A 44 -21.84 -21.01 -0.51
CA ALA A 44 -20.51 -20.83 -1.07
C ALA A 44 -20.28 -19.41 -1.62
N SER A 45 -21.33 -18.77 -2.17
CA SER A 45 -21.25 -17.39 -2.66
C SER A 45 -21.17 -16.38 -1.52
N ASP A 46 -21.93 -16.60 -0.45
CA ASP A 46 -21.93 -15.75 0.74
C ASP A 46 -20.58 -15.80 1.44
N ASN A 47 -19.98 -16.99 1.60
CA ASN A 47 -18.65 -17.12 2.19
C ASN A 47 -17.58 -16.35 1.42
N ARG A 48 -17.59 -16.39 0.08
CA ARG A 48 -16.67 -15.59 -0.72
C ARG A 48 -16.90 -14.09 -0.53
N SER A 49 -18.15 -13.68 -0.40
CA SER A 49 -18.50 -12.28 -0.14
C SER A 49 -17.97 -11.84 1.23
N VAL A 50 -18.12 -12.68 2.26
CA VAL A 50 -17.61 -12.42 3.62
C VAL A 50 -16.09 -12.34 3.60
N ASP A 51 -15.39 -13.31 2.98
CA ASP A 51 -13.93 -13.30 2.87
C ASP A 51 -13.43 -12.04 2.15
N GLN A 52 -14.13 -11.61 1.09
CA GLN A 52 -13.80 -10.40 0.36
C GLN A 52 -14.03 -9.14 1.23
N LEU A 53 -15.11 -9.10 2.00
CA LEU A 53 -15.41 -7.99 2.91
C LEU A 53 -14.38 -7.92 4.03
N ASP A 54 -14.00 -9.04 4.63
CA ASP A 54 -12.96 -9.12 5.67
C ASP A 54 -11.61 -8.66 5.13
N ALA A 55 -11.24 -9.07 3.91
CA ALA A 55 -10.02 -8.61 3.27
C ALA A 55 -10.01 -7.09 3.05
N ARG A 56 -11.15 -6.52 2.60
CA ARG A 56 -11.31 -5.07 2.44
C ARG A 56 -11.25 -4.33 3.77
N LEU A 57 -11.89 -4.88 4.81
CA LEU A 57 -11.91 -4.30 6.15
C LEU A 57 -10.50 -4.24 6.72
N ARG A 58 -9.74 -5.34 6.68
CA ARG A 58 -8.34 -5.38 7.12
C ARG A 58 -7.46 -4.38 6.34
N THR A 59 -7.69 -4.26 5.03
CA THR A 59 -6.96 -3.30 4.19
C THR A 59 -7.28 -1.86 4.60
N ALA A 60 -8.55 -1.54 4.83
CA ALA A 60 -8.97 -0.21 5.25
C ALA A 60 -8.46 0.13 6.67
N GLU A 61 -8.51 -0.81 7.60
CA GLU A 61 -7.95 -0.65 8.95
C GLU A 61 -6.44 -0.38 8.90
N ALA A 62 -5.69 -1.12 8.07
CA ALA A 62 -4.26 -0.89 7.90
C ALA A 62 -3.97 0.49 7.30
N GLN A 63 -4.78 0.95 6.35
CA GLN A 63 -4.67 2.31 5.79
C GLN A 63 -4.96 3.37 6.85
N LEU A 64 -6.03 3.22 7.64
CA LEU A 64 -6.36 4.14 8.72
C LEU A 64 -5.28 4.19 9.80
N ALA A 65 -4.73 3.05 10.21
CA ALA A 65 -3.62 2.98 11.16
C ALA A 65 -2.37 3.70 10.62
N THR A 66 -2.08 3.53 9.33
CA THR A 66 -0.95 4.21 8.68
C THR A 66 -1.16 5.73 8.63
N LEU A 67 -2.36 6.18 8.27
CA LEU A 67 -2.71 7.60 8.24
C LEU A 67 -2.70 8.23 9.64
N ALA A 68 -3.19 7.51 10.65
CA ALA A 68 -3.16 7.95 12.04
C ALA A 68 -1.72 8.12 12.54
N ALA A 69 -0.84 7.14 12.29
CA ALA A 69 0.57 7.22 12.66
C ALA A 69 1.29 8.36 11.92
N PHE A 70 0.92 8.64 10.66
CA PHE A 70 1.44 9.80 9.94
C PHE A 70 0.95 11.12 10.55
N ALA A 71 -0.34 11.24 10.86
CA ALA A 71 -0.91 12.44 11.45
C ALA A 71 -0.27 12.77 12.82
N GLU A 72 -0.05 11.75 13.66
CA GLU A 72 0.61 11.91 14.96
C GLU A 72 2.05 12.44 14.81
N ARG A 73 2.79 11.94 13.81
CA ARG A 73 4.13 12.45 13.49
C ARG A 73 4.10 13.84 12.87
N ALA A 74 3.11 14.14 12.06
CA ALA A 74 2.93 15.46 11.47
C ALA A 74 2.62 16.51 12.55
N ASP A 75 1.96 16.13 13.64
CA ASP A 75 1.66 17.08 14.72
C ASP A 75 2.85 17.40 15.63
N HIS A 76 3.98 16.71 15.48
CA HIS A 76 5.18 17.07 16.21
C HIS A 76 5.74 18.42 15.77
N ARG A 77 6.20 19.20 16.76
CA ARG A 77 6.94 20.44 16.54
C ARG A 77 8.27 20.12 15.85
N ILE A 78 8.52 20.75 14.70
CA ILE A 78 9.75 20.58 13.93
C ILE A 78 10.72 21.75 14.16
N GLY A 79 10.23 22.92 14.55
CA GLY A 79 11.06 24.07 14.86
C GLY A 79 10.25 25.35 14.91
N ASP A 80 10.93 26.46 14.61
CA ASP A 80 10.34 27.79 14.58
C ASP A 80 10.40 28.39 13.18
N CYS A 81 9.40 29.19 12.82
CA CYS A 81 9.35 29.88 11.54
C CYS A 81 10.48 30.94 11.48
N PRO A 82 11.32 30.95 10.42
CA PRO A 82 12.44 31.88 10.32
C PRO A 82 12.04 33.36 10.20
N LYS A 83 10.77 33.66 9.90
CA LYS A 83 10.28 35.03 9.74
C LYS A 83 9.61 35.57 11.00
N CYS A 84 8.73 34.79 11.63
CA CYS A 84 7.93 35.24 12.77
C CYS A 84 8.33 34.60 14.10
N GLY A 85 9.26 33.64 14.11
CA GLY A 85 9.77 32.98 15.31
C GLY A 85 8.75 32.09 16.04
N LYS A 86 7.58 31.85 15.45
CA LYS A 86 6.54 31.00 16.05
C LYS A 86 6.76 29.54 15.68
N GLU A 87 6.35 28.66 16.58
CA GLU A 87 6.47 27.21 16.40
C GLU A 87 5.75 26.74 15.13
N ILE A 88 6.35 25.77 14.44
CA ILE A 88 5.79 25.09 13.28
C ILE A 88 5.78 23.58 13.52
N THR A 89 4.72 22.93 13.07
CA THR A 89 4.54 21.48 13.13
C THR A 89 4.88 20.84 11.78
N GLY A 90 5.06 19.53 11.77
CA GLY A 90 5.19 18.76 10.53
C GLY A 90 3.98 18.86 9.60
N ARG A 91 2.79 19.06 10.14
CA ARG A 91 1.55 19.28 9.39
C ARG A 91 1.63 20.59 8.61
N ASP A 92 2.11 21.65 9.23
CA ASP A 92 2.29 22.95 8.59
C ASP A 92 3.28 22.87 7.41
N LEU A 93 4.30 22.02 7.54
CA LEU A 93 5.34 21.83 6.53
C LEU A 93 4.91 20.88 5.40
N LEU A 94 4.31 19.72 5.74
CA LEU A 94 4.02 18.64 4.78
C LEU A 94 2.63 18.75 4.13
N ALA A 95 1.63 19.26 4.84
CA ALA A 95 0.26 19.36 4.33
C ALA A 95 -0.09 20.77 3.83
N VAL A 96 0.30 21.80 4.59
CA VAL A 96 -0.04 23.20 4.28
C VAL A 96 1.03 23.88 3.42
N GLY A 97 2.30 23.50 3.62
CA GLY A 97 3.45 24.08 2.90
C GLY A 97 3.73 25.54 3.24
N SER A 98 3.06 26.12 4.25
CA SER A 98 3.23 27.51 4.66
C SER A 98 2.99 27.69 6.16
N CYS A 99 3.60 28.73 6.73
CA CYS A 99 3.45 29.04 8.16
C CYS A 99 2.02 29.54 8.44
N PRO A 100 1.29 28.95 9.41
CA PRO A 100 -0.10 29.34 9.71
C PRO A 100 -0.23 30.77 10.26
N HIS A 101 0.87 31.37 10.73
CA HIS A 101 0.86 32.69 11.34
C HIS A 101 1.26 33.83 10.42
N CYS A 102 2.13 33.59 9.44
CA CYS A 102 2.63 34.65 8.55
C CYS A 102 2.44 34.36 7.05
N GLY A 103 1.89 33.18 6.70
CA GLY A 103 1.56 32.79 5.33
C GLY A 103 2.76 32.53 4.42
N ARG A 104 3.99 32.56 4.95
CA ARG A 104 5.19 32.33 4.14
C ARG A 104 5.36 30.85 3.84
N ALA A 105 5.73 30.52 2.60
CA ALA A 105 6.03 29.16 2.19
C ALA A 105 7.19 28.58 3.03
N LEU A 106 7.00 27.37 3.53
CA LEU A 106 7.99 26.62 4.32
C LEU A 106 8.87 25.72 3.43
N SER A 107 8.66 25.73 2.10
CA SER A 107 9.45 24.97 1.13
C SER A 107 10.95 25.31 1.17
N GLU A 108 11.32 26.52 1.60
CA GLU A 108 12.72 26.97 1.80
C GLU A 108 13.44 26.21 2.94
N LEU A 109 12.72 25.49 3.80
CA LEU A 109 13.28 24.61 4.85
C LEU A 109 13.49 23.18 4.37
N ILE A 110 12.78 22.75 3.32
CA ILE A 110 12.87 21.39 2.75
C ILE A 110 14.04 21.29 1.78
N VAL A 111 14.27 22.34 1.00
CA VAL A 111 15.50 22.49 0.25
C VAL A 111 16.54 23.03 1.22
N PRO A 112 17.64 22.31 1.50
CA PRO A 112 18.74 22.89 2.25
C PRO A 112 19.22 24.10 1.44
N SER A 113 18.76 25.27 1.85
CA SER A 113 19.37 26.52 1.48
C SER A 113 20.76 26.42 2.06
N ASN A 114 21.73 26.07 1.21
CA ASN A 114 23.12 26.01 1.59
C ASN A 114 23.74 27.35 1.18
N PRO A 115 23.58 28.45 1.95
CA PRO A 115 24.19 29.73 1.59
C PRO A 115 25.71 29.73 1.78
N LYS A 116 26.35 28.57 1.99
CA LYS A 116 27.80 28.44 2.17
C LYS A 116 28.42 27.19 1.52
N ASN A 117 27.84 26.68 0.44
CA ASN A 117 28.59 25.80 -0.48
C ASN A 117 29.24 26.61 -1.61
N THR A 118 29.94 27.69 -1.26
CA THR A 118 31.09 28.08 -2.07
C THR A 118 32.18 27.09 -1.69
N LEU A 119 32.26 25.96 -2.39
CA LEU A 119 33.55 25.29 -2.53
C LEU A 119 34.48 26.42 -2.97
N ASP A 120 35.42 26.81 -2.11
CA ASP A 120 36.29 27.93 -2.43
C ASP A 120 36.96 27.58 -3.76
N GLN A 121 37.00 28.52 -4.71
CA GLN A 121 37.39 28.21 -6.10
C GLN A 121 38.76 27.50 -6.17
N ARG A 122 39.59 27.70 -5.14
CA ARG A 122 40.84 26.99 -4.90
C ARG A 122 40.68 25.50 -4.55
N GLU A 123 39.74 25.13 -3.69
CA GLU A 123 39.47 23.74 -3.33
C GLU A 123 38.93 22.95 -4.52
N ALA A 124 38.08 23.58 -5.34
CA ALA A 124 37.60 23.00 -6.60
C ALA A 124 38.77 22.75 -7.57
N LEU A 125 39.68 23.72 -7.71
CA LEU A 125 40.87 23.58 -8.55
C LEU A 125 41.83 22.49 -8.04
N MET A 126 41.99 22.35 -6.72
CA MET A 126 42.82 21.27 -6.15
C MET A 126 42.22 19.89 -6.44
N LEU A 127 40.91 19.73 -6.31
CA LEU A 127 40.24 18.46 -6.61
C LEU A 127 40.33 18.09 -8.10
N VAL A 128 40.14 19.06 -9.00
CA VAL A 128 40.30 18.85 -10.45
C VAL A 128 41.75 18.49 -10.78
N GLY A 129 42.72 19.16 -10.18
CA GLY A 129 44.14 18.85 -10.36
C GLY A 129 44.52 17.45 -9.87
N ALA A 130 44.02 17.03 -8.70
CA ALA A 130 44.27 15.71 -8.15
C ALA A 130 43.66 14.60 -9.03
N LEU A 131 42.42 14.79 -9.51
CA LEU A 131 41.79 13.87 -10.46
C LEU A 131 42.55 13.77 -11.78
N GLY A 132 43.02 14.90 -12.31
CA GLY A 132 43.84 14.93 -13.53
C GLY A 132 45.14 14.14 -13.38
N ALA A 133 45.83 14.27 -12.24
CA ALA A 133 47.06 13.53 -11.98
C ALA A 133 46.82 12.02 -11.88
N VAL A 134 45.76 11.59 -11.18
CA VAL A 134 45.40 10.17 -11.06
C VAL A 134 45.07 9.56 -12.42
N LEU A 135 44.29 10.27 -13.25
CA LEU A 135 43.95 9.80 -14.59
C LEU A 135 45.18 9.72 -15.51
N ALA A 136 46.10 10.68 -15.43
CA ALA A 136 47.35 10.64 -16.20
C ALA A 136 48.23 9.45 -15.81
N VAL A 137 48.36 9.15 -14.51
CA VAL A 137 49.10 7.99 -14.02
C VAL A 137 48.43 6.68 -14.47
N ALA A 138 47.10 6.59 -14.35
CA ALA A 138 46.36 5.41 -14.80
C ALA A 138 46.49 5.18 -16.32
N TYR A 139 46.43 6.24 -17.12
CA TYR A 139 46.60 6.16 -18.57
C TYR A 139 48.01 5.71 -18.98
N LEU A 140 49.05 6.22 -18.31
CA LEU A 140 50.43 5.80 -18.55
C LEU A 140 50.68 4.34 -18.13
N ALA A 141 50.06 3.89 -17.03
CA ALA A 141 50.12 2.51 -16.59
C ALA A 141 49.40 1.54 -17.56
N SER A 142 48.33 2.00 -18.20
CA SER A 142 47.54 1.23 -19.18
C SER A 142 48.22 1.06 -20.55
N LYS A 143 49.27 1.84 -20.86
CA LYS A 143 49.94 1.85 -22.17
C LYS A 143 51.23 1.01 -22.21
N LYS A 144 51.50 0.25 -21.15
CA LYS A 144 52.50 -0.83 -21.10
C LYS A 144 51.82 -2.18 -21.34
#